data_AF-A0AA36NGZ9-F1
#
_entry.id   AF-A0AA36NGZ9-F1
#
_cell.length_a   1.000
_cell.length_b   1.000
_cell.length_c   1.000
_cell.angle_alpha   90.00
_cell.angle_beta   90.00
_cell.angle_gamma   90.00
#
_symmetry.space_group_name_H-M   'P 1'
#
loop_
_entity.id
_entity.type
_entity.pdbx_description
1 polymer ?
#
loop_
_entity_poly.entity_id
_entity_poly.type
_entity_poly.pdbx_seq_one_letter_code
_entity_poly.pdbx_strand_id
1 'polypeptide(L)'
;MSDMRLRQWEYAGALSARLPRVPGRSKCSTRGAKAMADIRPLAPLAFDAERTGKTLDAAQSWSVPGTPPAFQEPELSQASRTSFFGRLTGADIEAELQRQAVLLKGLLRDMAVVRDTVWHLADERSFLPAAAQDAKEAIDTAAELRAKIHELDAKVQSLPVSQKEDGVVPMKANDASLQALGSLDTHYEDSYELENRLEELRRVLDGRIEESSRKLERQLQEHRQEHSGAMSRLEENHRGLEARLKEHRQEHSGAMSRLEENHRGLEARLKELRSPEDLRVKVAGLEEEFKVHRRQAGASGVIRSISACVAEEVSGRACESITPMLQRLASEARDRPSTSPAVLQGKPAELEQEVASQVARELVLMVMDALEQRS
;
A
#
# COMPACT_ATOMS: atom_id res chain seq x y z
N MET A 1 -27.49 -25.11 45.64
CA MET A 1 -27.09 -24.50 44.35
C MET A 1 -26.59 -25.64 43.49
N SER A 2 -27.46 -26.15 42.62
CA SER A 2 -27.29 -27.43 41.93
C SER A 2 -26.99 -27.17 40.45
N ASP A 3 -25.84 -27.66 40.00
CA ASP A 3 -25.42 -27.64 38.60
C ASP A 3 -26.36 -28.50 37.74
N MET A 4 -27.12 -27.86 36.85
CA MET A 4 -27.85 -28.55 35.79
C MET A 4 -26.91 -28.88 34.63
N ARG A 5 -26.42 -30.13 34.61
CA ARG A 5 -25.82 -30.73 33.41
C ARG A 5 -26.93 -31.09 32.41
N LEU A 6 -27.04 -30.34 31.33
CA LEU A 6 -27.85 -30.69 30.17
C LEU A 6 -27.30 -31.97 29.52
N ARG A 7 -28.05 -33.06 29.60
CA ARG A 7 -27.77 -34.31 28.89
C ARG A 7 -28.10 -34.12 27.41
N GLN A 8 -27.12 -34.42 26.56
CA GLN A 8 -27.32 -34.58 25.12
C GLN A 8 -28.26 -35.76 24.87
N TRP A 9 -29.23 -35.55 23.98
CA TRP A 9 -30.04 -36.62 23.40
C TRP A 9 -29.26 -37.21 22.20
N GLU A 10 -28.77 -38.43 22.34
CA GLU A 10 -28.35 -39.25 21.21
C GLU A 10 -29.57 -39.97 20.64
N TYR A 11 -30.03 -39.53 19.47
CA TYR A 11 -31.10 -40.19 18.74
C TYR A 11 -30.49 -41.31 17.89
N ALA A 12 -30.52 -42.54 18.41
CA ALA A 12 -30.18 -43.74 17.65
C ALA A 12 -31.42 -44.18 16.84
N GLY A 13 -31.50 -43.73 15.58
CA GLY A 13 -32.54 -44.11 14.63
C GLY A 13 -31.95 -44.66 13.34
N ALA A 14 -31.96 -45.98 13.20
CA ALA A 14 -31.35 -46.76 12.11
C ALA A 14 -32.16 -46.76 10.79
N LEU A 15 -32.57 -45.59 10.30
CA LEU A 15 -33.26 -45.46 8.99
C LEU A 15 -32.70 -44.32 8.09
N SER A 16 -31.49 -43.84 8.36
CA SER A 16 -30.83 -42.81 7.54
C SER A 16 -29.87 -43.41 6.50
N ALA A 17 -30.41 -44.21 5.58
CA ALA A 17 -29.72 -44.58 4.35
C ALA A 17 -30.45 -43.92 3.19
N ARG A 18 -29.78 -42.99 2.49
CA ARG A 18 -30.22 -42.23 1.29
C ARG A 18 -30.81 -40.83 1.52
N LEU A 19 -30.15 -40.01 2.33
CA LEU A 19 -30.11 -38.57 2.05
C LEU A 19 -28.68 -38.20 1.64
N PRO A 20 -28.48 -37.42 0.57
CA PRO A 20 -27.16 -36.94 0.21
C PRO A 20 -26.63 -36.10 1.38
N ARG A 21 -25.51 -36.54 1.95
CA ARG A 21 -24.78 -35.78 2.96
C ARG A 21 -24.39 -34.46 2.32
N VAL A 22 -25.05 -33.38 2.74
CA VAL A 22 -24.54 -32.03 2.53
C VAL A 22 -23.11 -32.03 3.09
N PRO A 23 -22.06 -31.76 2.28
CA PRO A 23 -20.71 -31.71 2.78
C PRO A 23 -20.67 -30.66 3.88
N GLY A 24 -20.40 -31.12 5.11
CA GLY A 24 -20.30 -30.26 6.27
C GLY A 24 -19.34 -29.13 5.95
N ARG A 25 -19.82 -27.90 6.13
CA ARG A 25 -19.08 -26.64 6.01
C ARG A 25 -17.62 -26.89 6.41
N SER A 26 -16.74 -26.90 5.43
CA SER A 26 -15.31 -27.04 5.66
C SER A 26 -14.91 -25.95 6.64
N LYS A 27 -14.19 -26.32 7.69
CA LYS A 27 -13.64 -25.41 8.70
C LYS A 27 -12.49 -24.57 8.14
N CYS A 28 -12.54 -24.21 6.86
CA CYS A 28 -11.54 -23.42 6.16
C CYS A 28 -12.13 -22.04 5.80
N SER A 29 -12.51 -21.25 6.81
CA SER A 29 -12.78 -19.81 6.62
C SER A 29 -12.45 -18.99 7.86
N THR A 30 -11.38 -19.35 8.57
CA THR A 30 -10.86 -18.53 9.67
C THR A 30 -9.55 -17.83 9.30
N ARG A 31 -8.98 -18.10 8.11
CA ARG A 31 -7.87 -17.31 7.55
C ARG A 31 -8.33 -16.18 6.62
N GLY A 32 -9.44 -16.33 5.89
CA GLY A 32 -10.00 -15.27 5.04
C GLY A 32 -10.78 -14.20 5.81
N ALA A 33 -11.46 -14.57 6.91
CA ALA A 33 -12.20 -13.62 7.74
C ALA A 33 -11.29 -12.61 8.47
N LYS A 34 -10.02 -12.97 8.73
CA LYS A 34 -9.03 -12.04 9.30
C LYS A 34 -8.52 -11.03 8.27
N ALA A 35 -8.37 -11.43 7.00
CA ALA A 35 -7.97 -10.54 5.91
C ALA A 35 -9.08 -9.52 5.53
N MET A 36 -10.36 -9.88 5.68
CA MET A 36 -11.49 -8.97 5.43
C MET A 36 -11.85 -8.09 6.64
N ALA A 37 -11.48 -8.49 7.86
CA ALA A 37 -11.62 -7.64 9.04
C ALA A 37 -10.63 -6.45 9.05
N ASP A 38 -9.51 -6.58 8.32
CA ASP A 38 -8.47 -5.54 8.18
C ASP A 38 -8.80 -4.48 7.11
N ILE A 39 -9.96 -4.55 6.45
CA ILE A 39 -10.37 -3.61 5.38
C ILE A 39 -11.52 -2.68 5.84
N ARG A 40 -11.85 -2.64 7.15
CA ARG A 40 -12.70 -1.57 7.70
C ARG A 40 -11.94 -0.23 7.78
N PRO A 41 -12.64 0.92 7.69
CA PRO A 41 -12.02 2.20 7.41
C PRO A 41 -11.08 2.62 8.53
N LEU A 42 -9.84 2.91 8.14
CA LEU A 42 -8.74 3.42 8.96
C LEU A 42 -9.15 4.73 9.64
N ALA A 43 -9.60 4.65 10.89
CA ALA A 43 -9.17 5.61 11.90
C ALA A 43 -7.70 5.29 12.28
N PRO A 44 -6.87 6.28 12.63
CA PRO A 44 -5.43 6.14 12.71
C PRO A 44 -5.03 5.44 14.01
N LEU A 45 -4.99 4.11 14.02
CA LEU A 45 -4.34 3.33 15.07
C LEU A 45 -3.54 2.18 14.46
N ALA A 46 -2.22 2.39 14.47
CA ALA A 46 -1.14 1.42 14.61
C ALA A 46 -1.46 -0.02 14.18
N PHE A 47 -1.46 -0.27 12.87
CA PHE A 47 -1.23 -1.61 12.33
C PHE A 47 0.26 -1.76 12.05
N ASP A 48 0.81 -2.93 12.39
CA ASP A 48 2.24 -3.28 12.37
C ASP A 48 2.98 -2.92 11.07
N ALA A 49 3.41 -1.66 10.99
CA ALA A 49 4.34 -1.14 9.98
C ALA A 49 5.70 -1.87 10.03
N GLU A 50 5.96 -2.68 11.06
CA GLU A 50 7.22 -3.40 11.19
C GLU A 50 7.42 -4.50 10.13
N ARG A 51 6.40 -5.16 9.57
CA ARG A 51 6.66 -6.35 8.73
C ARG A 51 6.85 -6.08 7.25
N THR A 52 6.11 -5.12 6.69
CA THR A 52 6.31 -4.63 5.32
C THR A 52 7.31 -3.47 5.27
N GLY A 53 7.44 -2.69 6.36
CA GLY A 53 8.51 -1.72 6.57
C GLY A 53 9.89 -2.38 6.61
N LYS A 54 10.08 -3.49 7.34
CA LYS A 54 11.39 -4.20 7.39
C LYS A 54 11.87 -4.70 6.01
N THR A 55 10.97 -5.06 5.09
CA THR A 55 11.37 -5.45 3.71
C THR A 55 11.67 -4.27 2.77
N LEU A 56 11.13 -3.09 3.05
CA LEU A 56 11.34 -1.87 2.23
C LEU A 56 12.44 -0.95 2.81
N ASP A 57 12.62 -0.92 4.13
CA ASP A 57 13.76 -0.27 4.81
C ASP A 57 15.07 -1.04 4.60
N ALA A 58 14.99 -2.35 4.34
CA ALA A 58 16.13 -3.13 3.82
C ALA A 58 16.60 -2.64 2.43
N ALA A 59 15.73 -1.97 1.65
CA ALA A 59 16.10 -1.35 0.39
C ALA A 59 16.51 0.13 0.54
N GLN A 60 16.32 0.74 1.72
CA GLN A 60 16.95 2.03 2.08
C GLN A 60 18.39 1.84 2.59
N SER A 61 18.71 0.66 3.11
CA SER A 61 20.06 0.28 3.58
C SER A 61 20.87 -0.53 2.57
N TRP A 62 20.61 -0.36 1.26
CA TRP A 62 21.54 -0.79 0.21
C TRP A 62 22.81 0.09 0.16
N SER A 63 23.37 0.44 1.31
CA SER A 63 24.81 0.51 1.45
C SER A 63 25.31 -0.92 1.28
N VAL A 64 25.76 -1.26 0.05
CA VAL A 64 26.33 -2.57 -0.29
C VAL A 64 27.34 -2.96 0.81
N PRO A 65 27.08 -3.98 1.64
CA PRO A 65 28.02 -4.40 2.67
C PRO A 65 29.25 -4.95 1.96
N GLY A 66 30.30 -4.14 1.88
CA GLY A 66 31.47 -4.42 1.05
C GLY A 66 31.89 -3.29 0.11
N THR A 67 31.36 -2.07 0.22
CA THR A 67 32.11 -0.90 -0.28
C THR A 67 33.48 -0.92 0.39
N PRO A 68 34.58 -1.14 -0.37
CA PRO A 68 35.91 -1.13 0.20
C PRO A 68 36.14 0.22 0.90
N PRO A 69 36.84 0.26 2.04
CA PRO A 69 37.19 1.53 2.68
C PRO A 69 37.87 2.42 1.64
N ALA A 70 37.29 3.61 1.42
CA ALA A 70 37.72 4.69 0.53
C ALA A 70 38.98 4.34 -0.27
N PHE A 71 38.81 3.60 -1.36
CA PHE A 71 39.85 3.57 -2.38
C PHE A 71 39.96 5.02 -2.84
N GLN A 72 41.13 5.63 -2.64
CA GLN A 72 41.44 6.94 -3.20
C GLN A 72 41.15 6.84 -4.70
N GLU A 73 40.01 7.41 -5.12
CA GLU A 73 39.65 7.42 -6.53
C GLU A 73 40.80 8.11 -7.26
N PRO A 74 41.44 7.47 -8.25
CA PRO A 74 42.36 8.18 -9.10
C PRO A 74 41.56 9.33 -9.72
N GLU A 75 41.90 10.57 -9.37
CA GLU A 75 41.22 11.76 -9.83
C GLU A 75 41.27 11.78 -11.37
N LEU A 76 40.19 11.29 -11.99
CA LEU A 76 39.99 11.43 -13.42
C LEU A 76 40.00 12.93 -13.71
N SER A 77 40.94 13.35 -14.56
CA SER A 77 41.09 14.74 -14.94
C SER A 77 39.72 15.33 -15.33
N GLN A 78 39.48 16.58 -14.96
CA GLN A 78 38.21 17.26 -15.17
C GLN A 78 37.78 17.23 -16.66
N ALA A 79 38.74 17.19 -17.59
CA ALA A 79 38.52 17.02 -19.02
C ALA A 79 38.01 15.63 -19.43
N SER A 80 38.45 14.57 -18.75
CA SER A 80 37.96 13.20 -18.95
C SER A 80 36.52 13.05 -18.43
N ARG A 81 36.20 13.72 -17.31
CA ARG A 81 34.84 13.75 -16.74
C ARG A 81 33.84 14.44 -17.68
N THR A 82 34.19 15.57 -18.28
CA THR A 82 33.32 16.29 -19.23
C THR A 82 33.19 15.60 -20.59
N SER A 83 34.21 14.85 -21.02
CA SER A 83 34.15 14.05 -22.25
C SER A 83 33.13 12.90 -22.18
N PHE A 84 32.94 12.28 -21.02
CA PHE A 84 32.13 11.08 -20.89
C PHE A 84 30.65 11.38 -20.62
N PHE A 85 30.37 12.45 -19.87
CA PHE A 85 29.00 12.83 -19.48
C PHE A 85 28.45 14.08 -20.18
N GLY A 86 29.23 14.68 -21.09
CA GLY A 86 28.83 15.88 -21.83
C GLY A 86 28.72 17.10 -20.92
N ARG A 87 27.67 17.90 -21.08
CA ARG A 87 27.42 19.13 -20.29
C ARG A 87 26.81 18.88 -18.91
N LEU A 88 26.43 17.65 -18.61
CA LEU A 88 25.81 17.31 -17.33
C LEU A 88 26.89 17.21 -16.25
N THR A 89 26.66 17.89 -15.14
CA THR A 89 27.55 17.80 -13.99
C THR A 89 27.36 16.47 -13.27
N GLY A 90 28.33 16.05 -12.45
CA GLY A 90 28.21 14.86 -11.61
C GLY A 90 26.93 14.88 -10.76
N ALA A 91 26.56 16.05 -10.25
CA ALA A 91 25.34 16.25 -9.48
C ALA A 91 24.06 16.04 -10.30
N ASP A 92 24.04 16.45 -11.57
CA ASP A 92 22.88 16.23 -12.45
C ASP A 92 22.66 14.74 -12.74
N ILE A 93 23.76 13.99 -12.91
CA ILE A 93 23.71 12.55 -13.13
C ILE A 93 23.21 11.85 -11.88
N GLU A 94 23.72 12.23 -10.71
CA GLU A 94 23.27 11.68 -9.43
C GLU A 94 21.78 11.95 -9.20
N ALA A 95 21.31 13.17 -9.46
CA ALA A 95 19.90 13.53 -9.35
C ALA A 95 19.02 12.70 -10.30
N GLU A 96 19.46 12.48 -11.54
CA GLU A 96 18.70 11.66 -12.50
C GLU A 96 18.70 10.18 -12.10
N LEU A 97 19.82 9.64 -11.58
CA LEU A 97 19.88 8.28 -11.04
C LEU A 97 18.94 8.10 -9.84
N GLN A 98 18.88 9.09 -8.95
CA GLN A 98 17.93 9.09 -7.83
C GLN A 98 16.47 9.12 -8.33
N ARG A 99 16.17 9.93 -9.35
CA ARG A 99 14.83 9.98 -9.97
C ARG A 99 14.46 8.63 -10.58
N GLN A 100 15.38 8.00 -11.33
CA GLN A 100 15.17 6.68 -11.92
C GLN A 100 14.99 5.60 -10.85
N ALA A 101 15.73 5.66 -9.75
CA ALA A 101 15.57 4.72 -8.63
C ALA A 101 14.19 4.84 -7.98
N VAL A 102 13.64 6.05 -7.82
CA VAL A 102 12.28 6.26 -7.31
C VAL A 102 11.23 5.69 -8.27
N LEU A 103 11.39 5.89 -9.57
CA LEU A 103 10.49 5.33 -10.58
C LEU A 103 10.51 3.80 -10.58
N LEU A 104 11.69 3.18 -10.52
CA LEU A 104 11.83 1.72 -10.42
C LEU A 104 11.20 1.18 -9.13
N LYS A 105 11.35 1.87 -7.99
CA LYS A 105 10.68 1.52 -6.73
C LYS A 105 9.16 1.57 -6.86
N GLY A 106 8.63 2.58 -7.56
CA GLY A 106 7.19 2.68 -7.87
C GLY A 106 6.71 1.49 -8.71
N LEU A 107 7.41 1.20 -9.82
CA LEU A 107 7.07 0.08 -10.69
C LEU A 107 7.11 -1.29 -9.99
N LEU A 108 8.09 -1.51 -9.11
CA LEU A 108 8.17 -2.75 -8.32
C LEU A 108 7.01 -2.88 -7.33
N ARG A 109 6.57 -1.76 -6.73
CA ARG A 109 5.37 -1.75 -5.88
C ARG A 109 4.12 -2.07 -6.69
N ASP A 110 3.97 -1.47 -7.86
CA ASP A 110 2.81 -1.71 -8.73
C ASP A 110 2.78 -3.16 -9.23
N MET A 111 3.94 -3.73 -9.60
CA MET A 111 4.04 -5.15 -9.95
C MET A 111 3.69 -6.09 -8.80
N ALA A 112 4.02 -5.73 -7.55
CA ALA A 112 3.61 -6.52 -6.39
C ALA A 112 2.09 -6.52 -6.22
N VAL A 113 1.43 -5.37 -6.40
CA VAL A 113 -0.04 -5.27 -6.38
C VAL A 113 -0.67 -6.10 -7.50
N VAL A 114 -0.15 -6.00 -8.74
CA VAL A 114 -0.66 -6.80 -9.87
C VAL A 114 -0.46 -8.29 -9.64
N ARG A 115 0.67 -8.71 -9.07
CA ARG A 115 0.91 -10.11 -8.74
C ARG A 115 -0.10 -10.61 -7.70
N ASP A 116 -0.37 -9.82 -6.67
CA ASP A 116 -1.29 -10.20 -5.61
C ASP A 116 -2.74 -10.28 -6.14
N THR A 117 -3.16 -9.37 -7.03
CA THR A 117 -4.48 -9.46 -7.68
C THR A 117 -4.59 -10.67 -8.62
N VAL A 118 -3.55 -10.96 -9.41
CA VAL A 118 -3.50 -12.17 -10.25
C VAL A 118 -3.55 -13.43 -9.40
N TRP A 119 -2.90 -13.44 -8.23
CA TRP A 119 -2.96 -14.56 -7.31
C TRP A 119 -4.39 -14.79 -6.80
N HIS A 120 -5.08 -13.72 -6.36
CA HIS A 120 -6.47 -13.82 -5.92
C HIS A 120 -7.42 -14.28 -7.05
N LEU A 121 -7.23 -13.81 -8.27
CA LEU A 121 -7.99 -14.28 -9.44
C LEU A 121 -7.73 -15.75 -9.75
N ALA A 122 -6.49 -16.23 -9.57
CA ALA A 122 -6.16 -17.64 -9.74
C ALA A 122 -6.83 -18.50 -8.67
N ASP A 123 -6.84 -18.04 -7.41
CA ASP A 123 -7.54 -18.71 -6.32
C ASP A 123 -9.04 -18.77 -6.60
N GLU A 124 -9.69 -17.66 -6.97
CA GLU A 124 -11.11 -17.62 -7.36
C GLU A 124 -11.42 -18.57 -8.52
N ARG A 125 -10.56 -18.58 -9.55
CA ARG A 125 -10.70 -19.47 -10.70
C ARG A 125 -10.60 -20.95 -10.31
N SER A 126 -9.88 -21.27 -9.23
CA SER A 126 -9.83 -22.65 -8.72
C SER A 126 -11.14 -23.11 -8.06
N PHE A 127 -11.97 -22.18 -7.58
CA PHE A 127 -13.28 -22.47 -6.99
C PHE A 127 -14.41 -22.56 -8.03
N LEU A 128 -14.26 -21.91 -9.18
CA LEU A 128 -15.27 -21.92 -10.24
C LEU A 128 -15.66 -23.33 -10.76
N PRO A 129 -14.74 -24.30 -10.96
CA PRO A 129 -15.10 -25.64 -11.39
C PRO A 129 -15.99 -26.36 -10.38
N ALA A 130 -15.72 -26.21 -9.09
CA ALA A 130 -16.54 -26.79 -8.03
C ALA A 130 -17.94 -26.17 -8.01
N ALA A 131 -18.02 -24.83 -8.04
CA ALA A 131 -19.31 -24.14 -8.11
C ALA A 131 -20.10 -24.47 -9.39
N ALA A 132 -19.43 -24.61 -10.53
CA ALA A 132 -20.06 -25.00 -11.79
C ALA A 132 -20.56 -26.46 -11.75
N GLN A 133 -19.80 -27.35 -11.12
CA GLN A 133 -20.20 -28.75 -10.91
C GLN A 133 -21.40 -28.84 -9.96
N ASP A 134 -21.39 -28.12 -8.84
CA ASP A 134 -22.51 -28.04 -7.89
C ASP A 134 -23.77 -27.49 -8.58
N ALA A 135 -23.63 -26.46 -9.41
CA ALA A 135 -24.73 -25.89 -10.19
C ALA A 135 -25.29 -26.91 -11.20
N LYS A 136 -24.42 -27.69 -11.85
CA LYS A 136 -24.83 -28.75 -12.77
C LYS A 136 -25.60 -29.86 -12.04
N GLU A 137 -25.10 -30.32 -10.89
CA GLU A 137 -25.78 -31.32 -10.07
C GLU A 137 -27.14 -30.82 -9.56
N ALA A 138 -27.25 -29.53 -9.20
CA ALA A 138 -28.52 -28.91 -8.84
C ALA A 138 -29.52 -28.88 -10.01
N ILE A 139 -29.05 -28.63 -11.24
CA ILE A 139 -29.90 -28.67 -12.44
C ILE A 139 -30.36 -30.09 -12.75
N ASP A 140 -29.46 -31.07 -12.69
CA ASP A 140 -29.77 -32.47 -12.96
C ASP A 140 -30.77 -33.03 -11.95
N THR A 141 -30.60 -32.72 -10.66
CA THR A 141 -31.55 -33.10 -9.60
C THR A 141 -32.91 -32.42 -9.76
N ALA A 142 -32.95 -31.13 -10.13
CA ALA A 142 -34.20 -30.44 -10.42
C ALA A 142 -34.93 -31.05 -11.63
N ALA A 143 -34.20 -31.46 -12.67
CA ALA A 143 -34.76 -32.14 -13.82
C ALA A 143 -35.35 -33.52 -13.44
N GLU A 144 -34.65 -34.29 -12.61
CA GLU A 144 -35.14 -35.57 -12.09
C GLU A 144 -36.44 -35.41 -11.27
N LEU A 145 -36.48 -34.40 -10.39
CA LEU A 145 -37.68 -34.10 -9.60
C LEU A 145 -38.87 -33.69 -10.48
N ARG A 146 -38.65 -32.87 -11.52
CA ARG A 146 -39.70 -32.52 -12.48
C ARG A 146 -40.24 -33.75 -13.23
N ALA A 147 -39.36 -34.66 -13.64
CA ALA A 147 -39.77 -35.92 -14.26
C ALA A 147 -40.66 -36.76 -13.34
N LYS A 148 -40.28 -36.89 -12.05
CA LYS A 148 -41.08 -37.62 -11.04
C LYS A 148 -42.44 -36.97 -10.79
N ILE A 149 -42.51 -35.64 -10.77
CA ILE A 149 -43.79 -34.91 -10.64
C ILE A 149 -44.70 -35.22 -11.83
N HIS A 150 -44.18 -35.20 -13.06
CA HIS A 150 -44.96 -35.57 -14.24
C HIS A 150 -45.42 -37.03 -14.22
N GLU A 151 -44.60 -37.96 -13.73
CA GLU A 151 -44.98 -39.36 -13.57
C GLU A 151 -46.11 -39.54 -12.53
N LEU A 152 -46.03 -38.82 -11.41
CA LEU A 152 -47.08 -38.82 -10.39
C LEU A 152 -48.38 -38.21 -10.90
N ASP A 153 -48.31 -37.11 -11.66
CA ASP A 153 -49.48 -36.48 -12.28
C ASP A 153 -50.19 -37.43 -13.26
N ALA A 154 -49.41 -38.13 -14.11
CA ALA A 154 -49.95 -39.17 -14.97
C ALA A 154 -50.62 -40.32 -14.19
N LYS A 155 -50.03 -40.75 -13.07
CA LYS A 155 -50.63 -41.78 -12.19
C LYS A 155 -51.95 -41.29 -11.58
N VAL A 156 -52.00 -40.05 -11.09
CA VAL A 156 -53.21 -39.44 -10.52
C VAL A 156 -54.32 -39.36 -11.57
N GLN A 157 -54.01 -38.98 -12.81
CA GLN A 157 -54.98 -38.94 -13.91
C GLN A 157 -55.47 -40.34 -14.34
N SER A 158 -54.63 -41.38 -14.18
CA SER A 158 -54.98 -42.76 -14.52
C SER A 158 -55.81 -43.47 -13.44
N LEU A 159 -55.88 -42.93 -12.23
CA LEU A 159 -56.74 -43.49 -11.20
C LEU A 159 -58.19 -43.38 -11.67
N PRO A 160 -58.93 -44.50 -11.76
CA PRO A 160 -60.31 -44.47 -12.21
C PRO A 160 -61.07 -43.57 -11.25
N VAL A 161 -61.58 -42.44 -11.78
CA VAL A 161 -62.63 -41.65 -11.15
C VAL A 161 -63.79 -42.63 -10.98
N SER A 162 -63.84 -43.27 -9.82
CA SER A 162 -64.93 -44.16 -9.47
C SER A 162 -66.17 -43.30 -9.53
N GLN A 163 -66.94 -43.53 -10.59
CA GLN A 163 -68.25 -42.98 -10.78
C GLN A 163 -69.01 -43.26 -9.48
N LYS A 164 -69.45 -42.17 -8.84
CA LYS A 164 -70.61 -42.22 -7.94
C LYS A 164 -71.77 -42.70 -8.80
N GLU A 165 -71.89 -44.01 -8.96
CA GLU A 165 -73.16 -44.60 -9.34
C GLU A 165 -74.01 -44.73 -8.07
N ASP A 166 -75.16 -44.08 -8.14
CA ASP A 166 -76.28 -44.24 -7.26
C ASP A 166 -76.60 -45.72 -7.05
N GLY A 167 -76.67 -46.15 -5.79
CA GLY A 167 -76.90 -47.55 -5.46
C GLY A 167 -77.31 -47.74 -4.01
N VAL A 168 -78.56 -47.40 -3.69
CA VAL A 168 -79.24 -47.74 -2.44
C VAL A 168 -79.28 -49.27 -2.28
N VAL A 169 -78.57 -49.83 -1.28
CA VAL A 169 -78.69 -51.23 -0.83
C VAL A 169 -78.70 -51.27 0.71
N PRO A 170 -79.53 -52.13 1.36
CA PRO A 170 -79.97 -51.91 2.73
C PRO A 170 -79.07 -52.57 3.79
N MET A 171 -78.63 -51.74 4.75
CA MET A 171 -78.84 -51.88 6.20
C MET A 171 -78.83 -53.30 6.80
N LYS A 172 -77.71 -54.03 6.75
CA LYS A 172 -77.38 -55.10 7.73
C LYS A 172 -75.86 -55.26 7.90
N ALA A 173 -75.18 -54.26 8.48
CA ALA A 173 -73.83 -54.38 9.06
C ALA A 173 -73.50 -53.15 9.92
N ASN A 174 -74.21 -52.98 11.06
CA ASN A 174 -74.19 -51.71 11.79
C ASN A 174 -73.05 -51.52 12.81
N ASP A 175 -72.29 -52.54 13.21
CA ASP A 175 -71.23 -52.33 14.21
C ASP A 175 -69.83 -52.08 13.61
N ALA A 176 -69.48 -52.78 12.51
CA ALA A 176 -68.21 -52.55 11.82
C ALA A 176 -68.19 -51.21 11.05
N SER A 177 -69.34 -50.79 10.51
CA SER A 177 -69.48 -49.52 9.79
C SER A 177 -69.44 -48.30 10.74
N LEU A 178 -69.94 -48.45 11.98
CA LEU A 178 -69.83 -47.41 13.01
C LEU A 178 -68.38 -47.25 13.52
N GLN A 179 -67.63 -48.35 13.67
CA GLN A 179 -66.19 -48.27 13.97
C GLN A 179 -65.40 -47.63 12.81
N ALA A 180 -65.74 -47.97 11.55
CA ALA A 180 -65.12 -47.35 10.37
C ALA A 180 -65.41 -45.84 10.27
N LEU A 181 -66.62 -45.40 10.62
CA LEU A 181 -67.00 -43.98 10.71
C LEU A 181 -66.24 -43.25 11.82
N GLY A 182 -66.08 -43.88 12.99
CA GLY A 182 -65.27 -43.32 14.08
C GLY A 182 -63.78 -43.17 13.72
N SER A 183 -63.21 -44.12 12.97
CA SER A 183 -61.85 -44.00 12.44
C SER A 183 -61.71 -42.99 11.28
N LEU A 184 -62.79 -42.71 10.56
CA LEU A 184 -62.80 -41.69 9.52
C LEU A 184 -62.79 -40.28 10.14
N ASP A 185 -63.52 -40.09 11.24
CA ASP A 185 -63.56 -38.82 11.98
C ASP A 185 -62.18 -38.47 12.58
N THR A 186 -61.46 -39.46 13.12
CA THR A 186 -60.08 -39.26 13.58
C THR A 186 -59.13 -38.92 12.42
N HIS A 187 -59.36 -39.48 11.24
CA HIS A 187 -58.57 -39.15 10.04
C HIS A 187 -58.81 -37.72 9.53
N TYR A 188 -60.01 -37.17 9.74
CA TYR A 188 -60.30 -35.76 9.42
C TYR A 188 -59.56 -34.80 10.36
N GLU A 189 -59.56 -35.07 11.66
CA GLU A 189 -58.80 -34.28 12.64
C GLU A 189 -57.29 -34.31 12.35
N ASP A 190 -56.73 -35.48 12.05
CA ASP A 190 -55.32 -35.62 11.65
C ASP A 190 -55.01 -34.84 10.35
N SER A 191 -55.95 -34.80 9.41
CA SER A 191 -55.82 -34.03 8.16
C SER A 191 -55.79 -32.53 8.42
N TYR A 192 -56.66 -32.02 9.30
CA TYR A 192 -56.67 -30.60 9.69
C TYR A 192 -55.38 -30.21 10.45
N GLU A 193 -54.88 -31.09 11.33
CA GLU A 193 -53.61 -30.82 12.01
C GLU A 193 -52.43 -30.77 11.02
N LEU A 194 -52.41 -31.67 10.02
CA LEU A 194 -51.39 -31.67 8.98
C LEU A 194 -51.46 -30.41 8.12
N GLU A 195 -52.66 -29.98 7.72
CA GLU A 195 -52.87 -28.76 6.94
C GLU A 195 -52.41 -27.52 7.70
N ASN A 196 -52.72 -27.44 9.00
CA ASN A 196 -52.25 -26.36 9.86
C ASN A 196 -50.71 -26.34 9.96
N ARG A 197 -50.06 -27.50 10.11
CA ARG A 197 -48.58 -27.59 10.14
C ARG A 197 -47.96 -27.19 8.80
N LEU A 198 -48.56 -27.56 7.68
CA LEU A 198 -48.09 -27.16 6.36
C LEU A 198 -48.20 -25.65 6.16
N GLU A 199 -49.31 -25.05 6.58
CA GLU A 199 -49.51 -23.60 6.53
C GLU A 199 -48.53 -22.85 7.46
N GLU A 200 -48.23 -23.40 8.64
CA GLU A 200 -47.21 -22.83 9.54
C GLU A 200 -45.81 -22.91 8.94
N LEU A 201 -45.42 -24.07 8.38
CA LEU A 201 -44.14 -24.22 7.68
C LEU A 201 -44.02 -23.28 6.50
N ARG A 202 -45.11 -23.09 5.74
CA ARG A 202 -45.17 -22.14 4.63
C ARG A 202 -44.92 -20.71 5.11
N ARG A 203 -45.60 -20.26 6.17
CA ARG A 203 -45.37 -18.93 6.77
C ARG A 203 -43.94 -18.74 7.25
N VAL A 204 -43.34 -19.75 7.88
CA VAL A 204 -41.94 -19.69 8.35
C VAL A 204 -40.97 -19.60 7.17
N LEU A 205 -41.20 -20.38 6.10
CA LEU A 205 -40.39 -20.32 4.88
C LEU A 205 -40.50 -18.96 4.20
N ASP A 206 -41.71 -18.44 4.02
CA ASP A 206 -41.96 -17.14 3.41
C ASP A 206 -41.29 -16.02 4.22
N GLY A 207 -41.43 -16.04 5.55
CA GLY A 207 -40.75 -15.08 6.43
C GLY A 207 -39.22 -15.13 6.33
N ARG A 208 -38.64 -16.33 6.25
CA ARG A 208 -37.19 -16.51 6.10
C ARG A 208 -36.69 -16.05 4.73
N ILE A 209 -37.46 -16.31 3.67
CA ILE A 209 -37.16 -15.83 2.33
C ILE A 209 -37.19 -14.29 2.31
N GLU A 210 -38.24 -13.67 2.84
CA GLU A 210 -38.34 -12.21 2.94
C GLU A 210 -37.18 -11.59 3.74
N GLU A 211 -36.82 -12.18 4.88
CA GLU A 211 -35.71 -11.67 5.69
C GLU A 211 -34.38 -11.78 4.94
N SER A 212 -34.15 -12.91 4.25
CA SER A 212 -32.95 -13.09 3.43
C SER A 212 -32.89 -12.10 2.27
N SER A 213 -34.02 -11.83 1.61
CA SER A 213 -34.15 -10.85 0.54
C SER A 213 -33.85 -9.43 1.04
N ARG A 214 -34.44 -9.02 2.17
CA ARG A 214 -34.15 -7.71 2.79
C ARG A 214 -32.69 -7.57 3.20
N LYS A 215 -32.06 -8.65 3.65
CA LYS A 215 -30.64 -8.64 4.01
C LYS A 215 -29.75 -8.48 2.77
N LEU A 216 -30.02 -9.22 1.69
CA LEU A 216 -29.31 -9.09 0.43
C LEU A 216 -29.48 -7.70 -0.18
N GLU A 217 -30.69 -7.15 -0.14
CA GLU A 217 -30.98 -5.80 -0.62
C GLU A 217 -30.18 -4.74 0.14
N ARG A 218 -30.11 -4.83 1.48
CA ARG A 218 -29.27 -3.96 2.30
C ARG A 218 -27.79 -4.05 1.93
N GLN A 219 -27.27 -5.27 1.75
CA GLN A 219 -25.86 -5.46 1.36
C GLN A 219 -25.56 -4.89 -0.03
N LEU A 220 -26.47 -5.05 -0.99
CA LEU A 220 -26.33 -4.45 -2.32
C LEU A 220 -26.36 -2.93 -2.25
N GLN A 221 -27.20 -2.35 -1.40
CA GLN A 221 -27.28 -0.91 -1.24
C GLN A 221 -26.03 -0.33 -0.55
N GLU A 222 -25.49 -1.02 0.46
CA GLU A 222 -24.21 -0.67 1.09
C GLU A 222 -23.06 -0.70 0.07
N HIS A 223 -22.92 -1.81 -0.68
CA HIS A 223 -21.91 -1.90 -1.74
C HIS A 223 -22.06 -0.80 -2.81
N ARG A 224 -23.29 -0.45 -3.18
CA ARG A 224 -23.54 0.64 -4.14
C ARG A 224 -23.10 1.99 -3.59
N GLN A 225 -23.34 2.26 -2.29
CA GLN A 225 -22.88 3.47 -1.63
C GLN A 225 -21.36 3.52 -1.52
N GLU A 226 -20.73 2.41 -1.14
CA GLU A 226 -19.26 2.30 -1.07
C GLU A 226 -18.62 2.53 -2.44
N HIS A 227 -19.14 1.88 -3.48
CA HIS A 227 -18.67 2.06 -4.86
C HIS A 227 -18.87 3.51 -5.33
N SER A 228 -20.01 4.14 -5.03
CA SER A 228 -20.25 5.55 -5.33
C SER A 228 -19.24 6.46 -4.62
N GLY A 229 -18.95 6.20 -3.34
CA GLY A 229 -17.97 6.97 -2.56
C GLY A 229 -16.54 6.79 -3.08
N ALA A 230 -16.18 5.57 -3.48
CA ALA A 230 -14.89 5.29 -4.11
C ALA A 230 -14.72 6.04 -5.44
N MET A 231 -15.76 6.06 -6.28
CA MET A 231 -15.76 6.82 -7.53
C MET A 231 -15.59 8.33 -7.30
N SER A 232 -16.29 8.91 -6.32
CA SER A 232 -16.13 10.34 -5.99
C SER A 232 -14.71 10.68 -5.53
N ARG A 233 -14.07 9.82 -4.72
CA ARG A 233 -12.67 10.01 -4.31
C ARG A 233 -11.69 9.92 -5.50
N LEU A 234 -11.95 9.00 -6.42
CA LEU A 234 -11.14 8.85 -7.63
C LEU A 234 -11.27 10.07 -8.54
N GLU A 235 -12.48 10.62 -8.70
CA GLU A 235 -12.71 11.87 -9.44
C GLU A 235 -12.00 13.06 -8.78
N GLU A 236 -12.02 13.16 -7.45
CA GLU A 236 -11.33 14.23 -6.72
C GLU A 236 -9.81 14.13 -6.88
N ASN A 237 -9.24 12.92 -6.74
CA ASN A 237 -7.83 12.67 -6.99
C ASN A 237 -7.43 13.01 -8.43
N HIS A 238 -8.27 12.65 -9.40
CA HIS A 238 -8.04 12.98 -10.80
C HIS A 238 -8.00 14.50 -11.01
N ARG A 239 -8.98 15.25 -10.47
CA ARG A 239 -8.99 16.73 -10.51
C ARG A 239 -7.75 17.34 -9.85
N GLY A 240 -7.31 16.79 -8.73
CA GLY A 240 -6.10 17.21 -8.03
C GLY A 240 -4.83 17.01 -8.87
N LEU A 241 -4.71 15.86 -9.54
CA LEU A 241 -3.59 15.57 -10.44
C LEU A 241 -3.61 16.48 -11.68
N GLU A 242 -4.77 16.73 -12.27
CA GLU A 242 -4.91 17.67 -13.38
C GLU A 242 -4.51 19.09 -13.00
N ALA A 243 -4.87 19.56 -11.79
CA ALA A 243 -4.49 20.87 -11.29
C ALA A 243 -2.97 20.99 -11.15
N ARG A 244 -2.30 19.99 -10.53
CA ARG A 244 -0.84 19.96 -10.40
C ARG A 244 -0.13 19.92 -11.76
N LEU A 245 -0.66 19.16 -12.72
CA LEU A 245 -0.10 19.13 -14.08
C LEU A 245 -0.24 20.48 -14.79
N LYS A 246 -1.34 21.21 -14.58
CA LYS A 246 -1.51 22.57 -15.11
C LYS A 246 -0.52 23.54 -14.48
N GLU A 247 -0.33 23.49 -13.16
CA GLU A 247 0.65 24.30 -12.43
C GLU A 247 2.07 24.04 -12.95
N HIS A 248 2.51 22.78 -13.04
CA HIS A 248 3.83 22.44 -13.56
C HIS A 248 4.02 22.89 -15.02
N ARG A 249 2.98 22.83 -15.86
CA ARG A 249 3.03 23.39 -17.22
C ARG A 249 3.22 24.90 -17.22
N GLN A 250 2.55 25.62 -16.31
CA GLN A 250 2.71 27.06 -16.17
C GLN A 250 4.11 27.43 -15.68
N GLU A 251 4.63 26.71 -14.68
CA GLU A 251 6.00 26.88 -14.19
C GLU A 251 7.03 26.64 -15.29
N HIS A 252 6.90 25.53 -16.02
CA HIS A 252 7.78 25.21 -17.14
C HIS A 252 7.71 26.27 -18.24
N SER A 253 6.50 26.73 -18.59
CA SER A 253 6.29 27.83 -19.54
C SER A 253 6.99 29.12 -19.07
N GLY A 254 6.86 29.48 -17.79
CA GLY A 254 7.53 30.64 -17.21
C GLY A 254 9.06 30.50 -17.20
N ALA A 255 9.58 29.32 -16.88
CA ALA A 255 11.01 29.02 -16.93
C ALA A 255 11.56 29.18 -18.35
N MET A 256 10.84 28.67 -19.36
CA MET A 256 11.19 28.84 -20.77
C MET A 256 11.22 30.31 -21.18
N SER A 257 10.23 31.11 -20.78
CA SER A 257 10.22 32.56 -21.06
C SER A 257 11.44 33.28 -20.46
N ARG A 258 11.83 32.95 -19.22
CA ARG A 258 13.03 33.51 -18.58
C ARG A 258 14.32 33.10 -19.31
N LEU A 259 14.39 31.85 -19.76
CA LEU A 259 15.52 31.35 -20.55
C LEU A 259 15.65 32.10 -21.88
N GLU A 260 14.54 32.32 -22.58
CA GLU A 260 14.50 33.11 -23.81
C GLU A 260 14.93 34.57 -23.58
N GLU A 261 14.46 35.19 -22.50
CA GLU A 261 14.86 36.56 -22.13
C GLU A 261 16.36 36.65 -21.82
N ASN A 262 16.88 35.71 -21.03
CA ASN A 262 18.32 35.61 -20.76
C ASN A 262 19.13 35.41 -22.04
N HIS A 263 18.65 34.55 -22.94
CA HIS A 263 19.29 34.32 -24.23
C HIS A 263 19.32 35.61 -25.07
N ARG A 264 18.21 36.34 -25.18
CA ARG A 264 18.15 37.64 -25.86
C ARG A 264 19.09 38.67 -25.22
N GLY A 265 19.16 38.71 -23.89
CA GLY A 265 20.08 39.58 -23.16
C GLY A 265 21.55 39.27 -23.43
N LEU A 266 21.91 37.98 -23.47
CA LEU A 266 23.25 37.53 -23.84
C LEU A 266 23.58 37.84 -25.31
N GLU A 267 22.64 37.63 -26.23
CA GLU A 267 22.81 38.00 -27.64
C GLU A 267 23.03 39.51 -27.80
N ALA A 268 22.29 40.35 -27.06
CA ALA A 268 22.46 41.80 -27.09
C ALA A 268 23.87 42.20 -26.59
N ARG A 269 24.33 41.63 -25.47
CA ARG A 269 25.68 41.85 -24.95
C ARG A 269 26.75 41.37 -25.93
N LEU A 270 26.55 40.24 -26.60
CA LEU A 270 27.46 39.73 -27.63
C LEU A 270 27.50 40.65 -28.85
N LYS A 271 26.38 41.25 -29.26
CA LYS A 271 26.34 42.25 -30.35
C LYS A 271 27.10 43.52 -29.96
N GLU A 272 26.98 44.00 -28.73
CA GLU A 272 27.73 45.14 -28.21
C GLU A 272 29.25 44.86 -28.22
N LEU A 273 29.66 43.66 -27.80
CA LEU A 273 31.05 43.22 -27.87
C LEU A 273 31.55 42.93 -29.29
N ARG A 274 30.66 42.87 -30.30
CA ARG A 274 31.06 42.59 -31.69
C ARG A 274 31.63 43.80 -32.41
N SER A 275 31.56 44.99 -31.81
CA SER A 275 32.32 46.17 -32.23
C SER A 275 33.80 45.95 -31.89
N PRO A 276 34.68 45.73 -32.89
CA PRO A 276 36.10 45.50 -32.63
C PRO A 276 36.79 46.72 -32.01
N GLU A 277 36.20 47.91 -32.13
CA GLU A 277 36.66 49.15 -31.51
C GLU A 277 36.35 49.16 -30.01
N ASP A 278 35.16 48.73 -29.58
CA ASP A 278 34.79 48.69 -28.15
C ASP A 278 35.55 47.61 -27.38
N LEU A 279 35.85 46.47 -28.01
CA LEU A 279 36.73 45.46 -27.42
C LEU A 279 38.15 45.99 -27.19
N ARG A 280 38.70 46.75 -28.16
CA ARG A 280 40.03 47.36 -28.01
C ARG A 280 40.06 48.38 -26.88
N VAL A 281 39.01 49.19 -26.73
CA VAL A 281 38.91 50.17 -25.63
C VAL A 281 38.78 49.47 -24.28
N LYS A 282 37.94 48.42 -24.17
CA LYS A 282 37.79 47.66 -22.90
C LYS A 282 39.06 46.91 -22.52
N VAL A 283 39.77 46.31 -23.48
CA VAL A 283 41.06 45.64 -23.23
C VAL A 283 42.13 46.65 -22.81
N ALA A 284 42.20 47.82 -23.47
CA ALA A 284 43.14 48.88 -23.08
C ALA A 284 42.86 49.41 -21.66
N GLY A 285 41.58 49.54 -21.28
CA GLY A 285 41.19 49.92 -19.91
C GLY A 285 41.61 48.89 -18.86
N LEU A 286 41.37 47.59 -19.14
CA LEU A 286 41.78 46.51 -18.26
C LEU A 286 43.31 46.38 -18.15
N GLU A 287 44.05 46.61 -19.23
CA GLU A 287 45.51 46.63 -19.19
C GLU A 287 46.05 47.76 -18.30
N GLU A 288 45.43 48.94 -18.31
CA GLU A 288 45.78 50.03 -17.41
C GLU A 288 45.38 49.73 -15.96
N GLU A 289 44.20 49.14 -15.71
CA GLU A 289 43.81 48.67 -14.37
C GLU A 289 44.75 47.59 -13.83
N PHE A 290 45.19 46.66 -14.67
CA PHE A 290 46.20 45.65 -14.32
C PHE A 290 47.56 46.29 -14.04
N LYS A 291 47.98 47.31 -14.79
CA LYS A 291 49.21 48.06 -14.50
C LYS A 291 49.12 48.81 -13.17
N VAL A 292 47.96 49.39 -12.84
CA VAL A 292 47.72 50.06 -11.56
C VAL A 292 47.73 49.05 -10.41
N HIS A 293 47.08 47.91 -10.56
CA HIS A 293 47.12 46.82 -9.57
C HIS A 293 48.51 46.24 -9.40
N ARG A 294 49.28 46.09 -10.48
CA ARG A 294 50.69 45.64 -10.43
C ARG A 294 51.62 46.65 -9.76
N ARG A 295 51.29 47.94 -9.82
CA ARG A 295 52.03 49.02 -9.13
C ARG A 295 51.63 49.16 -7.66
N GLN A 296 50.38 48.88 -7.30
CA GLN A 296 49.89 48.89 -5.92
C GLN A 296 50.21 47.59 -5.17
N ALA A 297 50.28 46.46 -5.87
CA ALA A 297 50.79 45.20 -5.38
C ALA A 297 52.33 45.15 -5.45
N GLY A 298 53.00 46.04 -4.70
CA GLY A 298 54.33 45.68 -4.20
C GLY A 298 54.25 44.35 -3.43
N ALA A 299 55.39 43.67 -3.20
CA ALA A 299 55.47 42.31 -2.62
C ALA A 299 54.52 42.03 -1.43
N SER A 300 54.14 43.05 -0.66
CA SER A 300 53.11 43.03 0.39
C SER A 300 51.71 42.54 -0.08
N GLY A 301 51.25 42.93 -1.27
CA GLY A 301 49.93 42.56 -1.80
C GLY A 301 49.84 41.11 -2.27
N VAL A 302 50.91 40.60 -2.89
CA VAL A 302 51.02 39.19 -3.29
C VAL A 302 51.14 38.30 -2.05
N ILE A 303 51.93 38.72 -1.04
CA ILE A 303 52.00 38.00 0.23
C ILE A 303 50.63 38.00 0.93
N ARG A 304 49.88 39.12 0.93
CA ARG A 304 48.53 39.18 1.52
C ARG A 304 47.49 38.33 0.77
N SER A 305 47.54 38.32 -0.55
CA SER A 305 46.68 37.46 -1.39
C SER A 305 47.00 35.98 -1.18
N ILE A 306 48.27 35.60 -1.17
CA ILE A 306 48.68 34.21 -0.91
C ILE A 306 48.30 33.81 0.51
N SER A 307 48.51 34.66 1.51
CA SER A 307 48.10 34.35 2.89
C SER A 307 46.57 34.30 3.07
N ALA A 308 45.80 35.11 2.34
CA ALA A 308 44.33 35.01 2.33
C ALA A 308 43.85 33.70 1.66
N CYS A 309 44.40 33.33 0.50
CA CYS A 309 44.06 32.06 -0.15
C CYS A 309 44.49 30.86 0.69
N VAL A 310 45.65 30.90 1.35
CA VAL A 310 46.09 29.84 2.27
C VAL A 310 45.20 29.79 3.50
N ALA A 311 44.74 30.92 4.04
CA ALA A 311 43.79 30.94 5.14
C ALA A 311 42.41 30.36 4.75
N GLU A 312 41.89 30.70 3.57
CA GLU A 312 40.65 30.12 3.04
C GLU A 312 40.80 28.62 2.80
N GLU A 313 41.91 28.15 2.23
CA GLU A 313 42.14 26.73 2.00
C GLU A 313 42.30 25.94 3.31
N VAL A 314 43.03 26.48 4.29
CA VAL A 314 43.19 25.85 5.62
C VAL A 314 41.85 25.81 6.36
N SER A 315 41.05 26.88 6.31
CA SER A 315 39.72 26.90 6.93
C SER A 315 38.72 25.98 6.24
N GLY A 316 38.76 25.88 4.90
CA GLY A 316 37.96 24.93 4.13
C GLY A 316 38.28 23.47 4.50
N ARG A 317 39.57 23.11 4.51
CA ARG A 317 40.02 21.75 4.90
C ARG A 317 39.72 21.44 6.37
N ALA A 318 39.85 22.42 7.27
CA ALA A 318 39.48 22.25 8.66
C ALA A 318 37.97 22.02 8.81
N CYS A 319 37.13 22.77 8.09
CA CYS A 319 35.69 22.56 8.08
C CYS A 319 35.30 21.17 7.53
N GLU A 320 35.91 20.74 6.43
CA GLU A 320 35.67 19.41 5.85
C GLU A 320 36.09 18.26 6.78
N SER A 321 37.18 18.42 7.53
CA SER A 321 37.66 17.42 8.49
C SER A 321 36.87 17.39 9.80
N ILE A 322 36.52 18.57 10.34
CA ILE A 322 35.91 18.70 11.68
C ILE A 322 34.39 18.47 11.65
N THR A 323 33.71 18.88 10.58
CA THR A 323 32.25 18.74 10.45
C THR A 323 31.75 17.29 10.60
N PRO A 324 32.33 16.27 9.95
CA PRO A 324 31.88 14.89 10.14
C PRO A 324 32.16 14.36 11.56
N MET A 325 33.24 14.81 12.21
CA MET A 325 33.52 14.48 13.61
C MET A 325 32.47 15.06 14.56
N LEU A 326 32.11 16.35 14.38
CA LEU A 326 31.07 17.00 15.18
C LEU A 326 29.70 16.38 14.94
N GLN A 327 29.37 16.01 13.69
CA GLN A 327 28.13 15.32 13.36
C GLN A 327 28.06 13.94 14.03
N ARG A 328 29.19 13.20 14.08
CA ARG A 328 29.27 11.89 14.74
C ARG A 328 29.13 12.01 16.26
N LEU A 329 29.77 12.99 16.89
CA LEU A 329 29.62 13.26 18.31
C LEU A 329 28.18 13.70 18.66
N ALA A 330 27.54 14.49 17.78
CA ALA A 330 26.14 14.90 17.95
C ALA A 330 25.16 13.73 17.79
N SER A 331 25.41 12.78 16.87
CA SER A 331 24.60 11.57 16.75
C SER A 331 24.80 10.61 17.92
N GLU A 332 26.05 10.42 18.37
CA GLU A 332 26.37 9.60 19.55
C GLU A 332 25.76 10.19 20.84
N ALA A 333 25.61 11.51 20.94
CA ALA A 333 24.90 12.16 22.04
C ALA A 333 23.37 11.96 21.98
N ARG A 334 22.77 11.87 20.78
CA ARG A 334 21.33 11.63 20.60
C ARG A 334 20.91 10.19 20.84
N ASP A 335 21.80 9.24 20.54
CA ASP A 335 21.51 7.80 20.66
C ASP A 335 21.81 7.23 22.06
N ARG A 336 22.29 8.05 23.01
CA ARG A 336 22.45 7.62 24.40
C ARG A 336 21.07 7.45 25.06
N PRO A 337 20.71 6.23 25.51
CA PRO A 337 19.43 6.00 26.18
C PRO A 337 19.34 6.81 27.47
N SER A 338 18.18 7.46 27.69
CA SER A 338 17.89 8.39 28.80
C SER A 338 17.88 7.78 30.21
N THR A 339 18.42 6.57 30.39
CA THR A 339 18.35 5.79 31.64
C THR A 339 19.69 5.64 32.36
N SER A 340 20.74 6.37 31.95
CA SER A 340 22.03 6.33 32.66
C SER A 340 22.07 7.30 33.87
N PRO A 341 22.38 6.83 35.10
CA PRO A 341 22.26 7.63 36.34
C PRO A 341 23.20 8.84 36.46
N ALA A 342 24.15 9.00 35.53
CA ALA A 342 25.12 10.11 35.54
C ALA A 342 24.55 11.45 35.04
N VAL A 343 23.37 11.46 34.40
CA VAL A 343 22.79 12.68 33.79
C VAL A 343 22.09 13.58 34.81
N LEU A 344 21.80 13.11 36.03
CA LEU A 344 21.07 13.89 37.02
C LEU A 344 21.96 14.77 37.94
N GLN A 345 23.29 14.74 37.81
CA GLN A 345 24.17 15.58 38.65
C GLN A 345 25.33 16.29 37.92
N GLY A 346 25.49 16.13 36.60
CA GLY A 346 26.58 16.78 35.85
C GLY A 346 26.19 18.15 35.33
N LYS A 347 26.92 19.20 35.73
CA LYS A 347 26.77 20.56 35.19
C LYS A 347 27.13 20.54 33.69
N PRO A 348 26.24 20.97 32.77
CA PRO A 348 26.50 20.94 31.33
C PRO A 348 27.72 21.78 30.91
N ALA A 349 28.12 22.77 31.72
CA ALA A 349 29.26 23.63 31.45
C ALA A 349 30.62 22.91 31.48
N GLU A 350 30.78 21.85 32.28
CA GLU A 350 32.07 21.14 32.39
C GLU A 350 32.30 20.22 31.17
N LEU A 351 31.24 19.60 30.65
CA LEU A 351 31.27 18.78 29.43
C LEU A 351 31.55 19.61 28.17
N GLU A 352 30.94 20.80 28.06
CA GLU A 352 31.23 21.72 26.96
C GLU A 352 32.70 22.19 26.99
N GLN A 353 33.23 22.45 28.18
CA GLN A 353 34.63 22.87 28.35
C GLN A 353 35.63 21.75 28.05
N GLU A 354 35.30 20.50 28.39
CA GLU A 354 36.15 19.34 28.10
C GLU A 354 36.16 19.00 26.60
N VAL A 355 35.00 19.04 25.94
CA VAL A 355 34.90 18.88 24.48
C VAL A 355 35.62 20.00 23.74
N ALA A 356 35.46 21.26 24.17
CA ALA A 356 36.18 22.39 23.57
C ALA A 356 37.71 22.28 23.76
N SER A 357 38.17 21.84 24.95
CA SER A 357 39.58 21.57 25.23
C SER A 357 40.14 20.47 24.33
N GLN A 358 39.37 19.40 24.09
CA GLN A 358 39.80 18.28 23.26
C GLN A 358 39.86 18.66 21.78
N VAL A 359 38.87 19.38 21.26
CA VAL A 359 38.88 19.93 19.89
C VAL A 359 40.05 20.89 19.69
N ALA A 360 40.36 21.74 20.68
CA ALA A 360 41.50 22.66 20.61
C ALA A 360 42.85 21.92 20.54
N ARG A 361 43.03 20.82 21.28
CA ARG A 361 44.28 20.02 21.23
C ARG A 361 44.47 19.34 19.87
N GLU A 362 43.42 18.74 19.33
CA GLU A 362 43.47 18.08 18.01
C GLU A 362 43.73 19.09 16.88
N LEU A 363 43.16 20.29 16.96
CA LEU A 363 43.47 21.38 16.04
C LEU A 363 44.94 21.80 16.09
N VAL A 364 45.52 21.91 17.29
CA VAL A 364 46.94 22.26 17.44
C VAL A 364 47.85 21.17 16.85
N LEU A 365 47.53 19.89 17.07
CA LEU A 365 48.29 18.76 16.51
C LEU A 365 48.23 18.75 14.98
N MET A 366 47.04 18.92 14.38
CA MET A 366 46.90 19.00 12.92
C MET A 366 47.67 20.18 12.30
N VAL A 367 47.68 21.34 12.97
CA VAL A 367 48.46 22.51 12.50
C VAL A 367 49.96 22.24 12.60
N MET A 368 50.43 21.58 13.67
CA MET A 368 51.85 21.23 13.80
C MET A 368 52.29 20.21 12.74
N ASP A 369 51.52 19.15 12.50
CA ASP A 369 51.82 18.16 11.46
C ASP A 369 51.86 18.81 10.06
N ALA A 370 50.95 19.74 9.77
CA ALA A 370 50.92 20.44 8.49
C ALA A 370 52.12 21.38 8.29
N LEU A 371 52.67 21.94 9.38
CA LEU A 371 53.88 22.77 9.33
C LEU A 371 55.14 21.91 9.17
N GLU A 372 55.20 20.75 9.83
CA GLU A 372 56.34 19.82 9.76
C GLU A 372 56.44 19.13 8.38
N GLN A 373 55.32 18.90 7.70
CA GLN A 373 55.32 18.40 6.31
C GLN A 373 55.79 19.43 5.26
N ARG A 374 55.88 20.72 5.63
CA ARG A 374 56.26 21.81 4.71
C ARG A 374 57.68 22.34 4.94
N SER A 375 58.33 21.99 6.05
CA SER A 375 59.76 22.21 6.32
C SER A 375 60.59 21.07 5.75
#